data_AF-A0A7C9G1K1-F1
#
_entry.id   AF-A0A7C9G1K1-F1
#
_cell.length_a   1.000
_cell.length_b   1.000
_cell.length_c   1.000
_cell.angle_alpha   90.00
_cell.angle_beta   90.00
_cell.angle_gamma   90.00
#
_symmetry.space_group_name_H-M   'P 1'
#
loop_
_entity.id
_entity.type
_entity.pdbx_description
1 polymer ?
#
loop_
_entity_poly.entity_id
_entity_poly.type
_entity_poly.pdbx_seq_one_letter_code
_entity_poly.pdbx_strand_id
1 'polypeptide(L)'
;MSRLSRAAFQNTVNLFVFVGLTAFGSISFAAPIQTVLPLPKKAGTDWMLGAQPTAPRSAKHYVGNELPPTGVGQPVTFVSGKPVIAYSPERLSALANTPGPGRNAANLFPISGRDWEQSRARVVPPSKLNQGATVETKTIAPSTRSTRANVLSAGGNGSPQGPASISELARALNYNPDVIYQYVHNNVDVYPIYGTQKGSFGAVLDNQGTVYDQAMLMVDLLRASGYTASFTTGVIKYTAAQFNSLYGVDTSNVCGVLNLLGKGGIPIYAATAVNPGQCPGNTSALVDVSVGHIWVKTVINGTTYYFDPSFKTHSFKTGINLASSSTTGYDATTYLNSAKNGVTITANYVQNINRTNIRNNLTTYANNLSAYLRANMPTATVDDVVGGKSIDLIYGAIPHYTSPPLQNTAYALQDQTDVPISMKATLRIQYQGIDQTYTSDAIYGHRLTITYNSANQPILTLDGAAVGSPGTAPPSGASTAILMCSGMCCSKRTRYSTSRNSLTTDKDG
;
A
#
# COMPACT_ATOMS: atom_id res chain seq x y z
N MET A 1 4.61 22.06 63.78
CA MET A 1 4.34 20.91 62.89
C MET A 1 3.72 21.41 61.58
N SER A 2 3.69 20.58 60.52
CA SER A 2 3.22 20.82 59.13
C SER A 2 2.08 21.83 58.97
N ARG A 3 2.12 22.84 58.07
CA ARG A 3 2.35 22.88 56.60
C ARG A 3 1.37 22.05 55.75
N LEU A 4 0.40 22.76 55.16
CA LEU A 4 -0.41 22.34 54.00
C LEU A 4 0.27 22.81 52.70
N SER A 5 0.35 21.95 51.69
CA SER A 5 0.97 22.24 50.39
C SER A 5 -0.05 22.11 49.26
N ARG A 6 -0.08 23.09 48.35
CA ARG A 6 -0.91 23.07 47.14
C ARG A 6 -0.36 22.03 46.14
N ALA A 7 -1.23 21.18 45.59
CA ALA A 7 -0.91 20.36 44.41
C ALA A 7 -1.26 21.11 43.12
N ALA A 8 -0.36 21.11 42.14
CA ALA A 8 -0.59 21.69 40.83
C ALA A 8 -1.20 20.66 39.88
N PHE A 9 -2.31 20.99 39.21
CA PHE A 9 -2.86 20.18 38.12
C PHE A 9 -2.10 20.45 36.83
N GLN A 10 -1.33 19.48 36.35
CA GLN A 10 -0.83 19.45 34.98
C GLN A 10 -1.87 18.81 34.06
N ASN A 11 -2.49 19.60 33.18
CA ASN A 11 -3.36 19.09 32.12
C ASN A 11 -2.53 18.60 30.93
N THR A 12 -2.03 17.37 31.02
CA THR A 12 -1.31 16.72 29.92
C THR A 12 -2.31 15.95 29.04
N VAL A 13 -2.63 16.48 27.85
CA VAL A 13 -3.42 15.75 26.85
C VAL A 13 -2.49 14.81 26.08
N ASN A 14 -2.30 13.59 26.60
CA ASN A 14 -1.61 12.53 25.90
C ASN A 14 -2.51 11.91 24.83
N LEU A 15 -2.40 12.38 23.57
CA LEU A 15 -3.05 11.74 22.44
C LEU A 15 -2.25 10.52 21.97
N PHE A 16 -2.51 9.35 22.56
CA PHE A 16 -2.05 8.08 22.02
C PHE A 16 -2.93 7.65 20.85
N VAL A 17 -2.39 7.67 19.63
CA VAL A 17 -3.02 7.02 18.48
C VAL A 17 -2.70 5.52 18.51
N PHE A 18 -3.49 4.76 19.27
CA PHE A 18 -3.52 3.30 19.14
C PHE A 18 -4.39 2.91 17.95
N VAL A 19 -3.79 2.31 16.93
CA VAL A 19 -4.52 1.41 16.02
C VAL A 19 -4.44 0.02 16.64
N GLY A 20 -5.37 -0.28 17.55
CA GLY A 20 -5.36 -1.48 18.39
C GLY A 20 -6.63 -2.30 18.26
N LEU A 21 -6.50 -3.49 17.65
CA LEU A 21 -7.53 -4.53 17.63
C LEU A 21 -7.84 -4.99 19.07
N THR A 22 -9.11 -5.21 19.40
CA THR A 22 -9.54 -5.53 20.78
C THR A 22 -9.10 -6.93 21.23
N ALA A 23 -8.51 -7.00 22.43
CA ALA A 23 -7.99 -8.24 23.03
C ALA A 23 -9.07 -9.21 23.55
N PHE A 24 -8.70 -10.50 23.63
CA PHE A 24 -9.51 -11.57 24.21
C PHE A 24 -9.38 -11.64 25.75
N GLY A 25 -10.43 -12.17 26.40
CA GLY A 25 -10.41 -12.57 27.81
C GLY A 25 -10.02 -14.05 28.00
N SER A 26 -9.43 -14.37 29.15
CA SER A 26 -8.79 -15.65 29.48
C SER A 26 -9.61 -16.53 30.44
N ILE A 27 -9.64 -17.87 30.21
CA ILE A 27 -10.06 -18.90 31.20
C ILE A 27 -9.19 -20.18 31.02
N SER A 28 -8.93 -20.88 32.12
CA SER A 28 -7.94 -21.96 32.32
C SER A 28 -8.37 -23.39 31.92
N PHE A 29 -7.41 -24.32 32.00
CA PHE A 29 -7.48 -25.75 31.66
C PHE A 29 -8.29 -26.65 32.62
N ALA A 30 -8.89 -27.71 32.08
CA ALA A 30 -9.13 -29.01 32.73
C ALA A 30 -9.22 -30.15 31.69
N ALA A 31 -8.92 -31.39 32.10
CA ALA A 31 -8.94 -32.63 31.29
C ALA A 31 -9.25 -33.82 32.23
N PRO A 32 -9.31 -35.11 31.79
CA PRO A 32 -9.76 -35.72 30.52
C PRO A 32 -10.86 -36.80 30.75
N ILE A 33 -11.33 -37.51 29.71
CA ILE A 33 -11.91 -38.90 29.68
C ILE A 33 -12.30 -39.18 28.19
N GLN A 34 -11.55 -40.00 27.42
CA GLN A 34 -11.58 -41.46 27.22
C GLN A 34 -12.73 -42.06 26.36
N THR A 35 -12.37 -42.51 25.15
CA THR A 35 -12.93 -43.66 24.37
C THR A 35 -14.35 -43.52 23.77
N VAL A 36 -14.82 -44.24 22.73
CA VAL A 36 -14.40 -45.49 22.02
C VAL A 36 -14.65 -45.36 20.48
N LEU A 37 -13.87 -46.08 19.65
CA LEU A 37 -14.04 -46.26 18.18
C LEU A 37 -15.13 -47.32 17.82
N PRO A 38 -15.82 -47.27 16.66
CA PRO A 38 -15.39 -48.15 15.56
C PRO A 38 -15.69 -47.70 14.09
N LEU A 39 -14.87 -48.23 13.17
CA LEU A 39 -15.05 -48.40 11.71
C LEU A 39 -15.71 -49.79 11.42
N PRO A 40 -15.86 -50.35 10.17
CA PRO A 40 -15.52 -49.90 8.79
C PRO A 40 -16.55 -50.22 7.65
N LYS A 41 -16.19 -49.87 6.39
CA LYS A 41 -16.35 -50.57 5.06
C LYS A 41 -16.90 -49.64 3.94
N LYS A 42 -16.19 -49.33 2.83
CA LYS A 42 -15.92 -50.08 1.56
C LYS A 42 -17.20 -50.50 0.80
N ALA A 43 -17.38 -50.36 -0.53
CA ALA A 43 -16.61 -49.84 -1.70
C ALA A 43 -17.62 -49.54 -2.88
N GLY A 44 -17.33 -49.10 -4.12
CA GLY A 44 -16.12 -48.74 -4.92
C GLY A 44 -16.43 -48.81 -6.46
N THR A 45 -15.49 -48.41 -7.35
CA THR A 45 -15.40 -48.67 -8.84
C THR A 45 -16.54 -48.13 -9.77
N ASP A 46 -16.39 -47.78 -11.08
CA ASP A 46 -15.25 -47.62 -12.02
C ASP A 46 -15.65 -46.91 -13.37
N TRP A 47 -14.72 -46.18 -14.03
CA TRP A 47 -14.47 -46.04 -15.51
C TRP A 47 -15.53 -45.36 -16.45
N MET A 48 -15.26 -44.77 -17.65
CA MET A 48 -14.04 -44.35 -18.40
C MET A 48 -14.33 -43.30 -19.53
N LEU A 49 -13.24 -42.66 -20.03
CA LEU A 49 -12.94 -41.93 -21.30
C LEU A 49 -14.00 -41.57 -22.39
N GLY A 50 -13.77 -40.44 -23.12
CA GLY A 50 -13.97 -40.41 -24.60
C GLY A 50 -14.19 -39.09 -25.39
N ALA A 51 -13.10 -38.47 -25.88
CA ALA A 51 -12.96 -37.74 -27.18
C ALA A 51 -13.74 -36.42 -27.55
N GLN A 52 -13.11 -35.63 -28.42
CA GLN A 52 -13.51 -34.33 -29.02
C GLN A 52 -13.42 -34.42 -30.57
N PRO A 53 -14.18 -33.64 -31.38
CA PRO A 53 -13.52 -32.96 -32.51
C PRO A 53 -14.11 -31.62 -33.04
N THR A 54 -13.19 -30.70 -33.41
CA THR A 54 -13.19 -29.76 -34.59
C THR A 54 -14.26 -28.69 -34.86
N ALA A 55 -13.84 -27.64 -35.60
CA ALA A 55 -14.60 -26.45 -36.00
C ALA A 55 -14.56 -26.17 -37.53
N PRO A 56 -15.41 -25.29 -38.09
CA PRO A 56 -15.33 -24.81 -39.48
C PRO A 56 -14.96 -23.31 -39.66
N ARG A 57 -14.65 -22.91 -40.91
CA ARG A 57 -14.15 -21.59 -41.35
C ARG A 57 -15.20 -20.76 -42.12
N SER A 58 -14.94 -19.45 -42.27
CA SER A 58 -14.94 -18.66 -43.55
C SER A 58 -15.60 -17.27 -43.47
N ALA A 59 -15.31 -16.40 -44.45
CA ALA A 59 -15.40 -14.94 -44.39
C ALA A 59 -16.36 -14.31 -45.42
N LYS A 60 -16.51 -12.97 -45.40
CA LYS A 60 -16.82 -12.11 -46.56
C LYS A 60 -16.44 -10.63 -46.33
N HIS A 61 -16.08 -9.92 -47.41
CA HIS A 61 -15.76 -8.48 -47.46
C HIS A 61 -16.92 -7.65 -48.03
N TYR A 62 -16.90 -6.33 -47.81
CA TYR A 62 -17.51 -5.30 -48.66
C TYR A 62 -16.70 -4.00 -48.61
N VAL A 63 -16.69 -3.21 -49.69
CA VAL A 63 -15.84 -2.01 -49.92
C VAL A 63 -16.64 -0.91 -50.66
N GLY A 64 -16.32 0.37 -50.42
CA GLY A 64 -16.82 1.56 -51.14
C GLY A 64 -17.63 2.52 -50.24
N ASN A 65 -17.47 3.85 -50.25
CA ASN A 65 -16.73 4.78 -51.14
C ASN A 65 -16.10 5.96 -50.35
N GLU A 66 -15.12 6.66 -50.95
CA GLU A 66 -14.44 7.84 -50.39
C GLU A 66 -15.04 9.20 -50.81
N LEU A 67 -14.71 10.25 -50.04
CA LEU A 67 -14.75 11.67 -50.42
C LEU A 67 -13.44 12.37 -49.95
N PRO A 68 -12.75 13.16 -50.79
CA PRO A 68 -11.51 13.87 -50.45
C PRO A 68 -11.74 15.40 -50.26
N PRO A 69 -10.69 16.23 -50.01
CA PRO A 69 -9.58 16.06 -49.07
C PRO A 69 -9.29 17.33 -48.23
N THR A 70 -8.93 17.19 -46.95
CA THR A 70 -8.06 18.15 -46.26
C THR A 70 -7.01 17.39 -45.43
N GLY A 71 -5.75 17.78 -45.57
CA GLY A 71 -4.63 16.87 -45.29
C GLY A 71 -4.12 16.89 -43.86
N VAL A 72 -3.90 15.69 -43.30
CA VAL A 72 -2.71 15.36 -42.49
C VAL A 72 -2.27 13.94 -42.84
N GLY A 73 -1.16 13.79 -43.56
CA GLY A 73 -0.40 12.53 -43.63
C GLY A 73 0.63 12.49 -42.48
N GLN A 74 1.23 11.37 -42.10
CA GLN A 74 1.57 10.14 -42.84
C GLN A 74 1.55 8.90 -41.90
N PRO A 75 1.78 7.65 -42.36
CA PRO A 75 1.04 6.49 -41.86
C PRO A 75 1.77 5.71 -40.75
N VAL A 76 1.01 4.87 -40.04
CA VAL A 76 1.55 3.91 -39.08
C VAL A 76 2.10 2.70 -39.84
N THR A 77 3.43 2.59 -39.92
CA THR A 77 4.12 1.40 -40.45
C THR A 77 4.02 0.24 -39.47
N PHE A 78 3.58 -0.92 -39.97
CA PHE A 78 3.55 -2.16 -39.20
C PHE A 78 4.91 -2.86 -39.24
N VAL A 79 5.47 -3.16 -38.07
CA VAL A 79 6.53 -4.18 -37.91
C VAL A 79 6.13 -5.11 -36.77
N SER A 80 6.14 -6.42 -37.01
CA SER A 80 5.95 -7.49 -36.00
C SER A 80 4.54 -7.69 -35.38
N GLY A 81 3.46 -7.33 -36.07
CA GLY A 81 2.18 -8.06 -35.99
C GLY A 81 1.50 -8.27 -34.62
N LYS A 82 1.75 -7.43 -33.61
CA LYS A 82 1.09 -7.48 -32.29
C LYS A 82 0.41 -6.14 -31.99
N PRO A 83 -0.89 -6.11 -31.64
CA PRO A 83 -1.57 -4.87 -31.29
C PRO A 83 -1.10 -4.36 -29.92
N VAL A 84 -0.48 -3.17 -29.91
CA VAL A 84 -0.28 -2.39 -28.69
C VAL A 84 -1.61 -1.74 -28.32
N ILE A 85 -2.03 -1.82 -27.05
CA ILE A 85 -3.15 -1.01 -26.54
C ILE A 85 -2.67 0.44 -26.46
N ALA A 86 -2.82 1.17 -27.56
CA ALA A 86 -2.63 2.62 -27.60
C ALA A 86 -3.88 3.30 -27.05
N TYR A 87 -3.79 3.93 -25.88
CA TYR A 87 -4.85 4.78 -25.35
C TYR A 87 -4.96 6.05 -26.18
N SER A 88 -6.07 6.23 -26.91
CA SER A 88 -6.33 7.44 -27.70
C SER A 88 -7.08 8.52 -26.88
N PRO A 89 -6.92 9.82 -27.18
CA PRO A 89 -7.13 10.88 -26.18
C PRO A 89 -8.58 11.30 -25.92
N GLU A 90 -9.53 10.85 -26.74
CA GLU A 90 -10.90 11.40 -26.82
C GLU A 90 -11.80 11.04 -25.63
N ARG A 91 -11.32 10.20 -24.70
CA ARG A 91 -12.07 9.78 -23.48
C ARG A 91 -11.51 10.34 -22.18
N LEU A 92 -10.46 11.17 -22.23
CA LEU A 92 -9.90 11.89 -21.09
C LEU A 92 -10.90 12.86 -20.42
N SER A 93 -11.92 13.29 -21.15
CA SER A 93 -12.94 14.27 -20.74
C SER A 93 -14.10 13.70 -19.89
N ALA A 94 -14.25 12.37 -19.81
CA ALA A 94 -15.39 11.74 -19.13
C ALA A 94 -15.17 11.50 -17.62
N LEU A 95 -13.94 11.62 -17.11
CA LEU A 95 -13.60 11.31 -15.71
C LEU A 95 -14.05 12.37 -14.67
N ALA A 96 -14.50 13.55 -15.10
CA ALA A 96 -14.71 14.69 -14.21
C ALA A 96 -16.14 14.85 -13.66
N ASN A 97 -17.15 14.23 -14.27
CA ASN A 97 -18.55 14.65 -14.13
C ASN A 97 -19.51 13.51 -13.72
N THR A 98 -19.58 13.19 -12.44
CA THR A 98 -20.80 12.62 -11.80
C THR A 98 -20.78 12.90 -10.29
N PRO A 99 -21.57 13.85 -9.77
CA PRO A 99 -21.65 14.10 -8.33
C PRO A 99 -22.51 13.04 -7.62
N GLY A 100 -21.99 12.44 -6.55
CA GLY A 100 -22.74 11.56 -5.66
C GLY A 100 -22.20 11.63 -4.22
N PRO A 101 -23.03 11.87 -3.20
CA PRO A 101 -22.53 12.04 -1.84
C PRO A 101 -22.06 10.71 -1.22
N GLY A 102 -20.88 10.70 -0.60
CA GLY A 102 -20.48 9.67 0.36
C GLY A 102 -19.38 8.68 -0.04
N ARG A 103 -18.80 8.77 -1.25
CA ARG A 103 -17.60 7.97 -1.62
C ARG A 103 -16.56 8.81 -2.36
N ASN A 104 -15.67 9.46 -1.60
CA ASN A 104 -14.48 10.13 -2.15
C ASN A 104 -13.35 9.13 -2.46
N ALA A 105 -13.67 8.10 -3.22
CA ALA A 105 -12.72 7.37 -4.03
C ALA A 105 -13.16 7.59 -5.47
N ALA A 106 -12.67 8.67 -6.09
CA ALA A 106 -12.76 8.79 -7.54
C ALA A 106 -12.18 7.50 -8.12
N ASN A 107 -12.94 6.80 -8.95
CA ASN A 107 -12.47 5.61 -9.62
C ASN A 107 -11.50 6.08 -10.72
N LEU A 108 -10.28 6.43 -10.29
CA LEU A 108 -9.21 6.92 -11.15
C LEU A 108 -8.91 5.80 -12.14
N PHE A 109 -9.39 5.96 -13.37
CA PHE A 109 -8.98 5.13 -14.48
C PHE A 109 -7.45 5.20 -14.59
N PRO A 110 -6.77 4.13 -15.03
CA PRO A 110 -5.32 4.10 -15.11
C PRO A 110 -4.79 5.31 -15.88
N ILE A 111 -4.00 6.14 -15.20
CA ILE A 111 -3.35 7.30 -15.80
C ILE A 111 -2.22 6.83 -16.71
N SER A 112 -2.10 7.45 -17.89
CA SER A 112 -0.97 7.16 -18.77
C SER A 112 0.34 7.67 -18.15
N GLY A 113 1.46 7.03 -18.50
CA GLY A 113 2.79 7.51 -18.10
C GLY A 113 3.02 8.99 -18.39
N ARG A 114 2.56 9.47 -19.55
CA ARG A 114 2.67 10.88 -19.97
C ARG A 114 1.83 11.81 -19.10
N ASP A 115 0.57 11.47 -18.84
CA ASP A 115 -0.33 12.32 -18.04
C ASP A 115 0.18 12.45 -16.60
N TRP A 116 0.73 11.36 -16.06
CA TRP A 116 1.40 11.35 -14.77
C TRP A 116 2.65 12.24 -14.75
N GLU A 117 3.54 12.15 -15.75
CA GLU A 117 4.71 13.01 -15.85
C GLU A 117 4.32 14.49 -15.89
N GLN A 118 3.26 14.83 -16.62
CA GLN A 118 2.71 16.19 -16.67
C GLN A 118 2.08 16.64 -15.35
N SER A 119 1.37 15.77 -14.63
CA SER A 119 0.83 16.11 -13.31
C SER A 119 1.95 16.32 -12.29
N ARG A 120 2.97 15.46 -12.33
CA ARG A 120 4.17 15.49 -11.49
C ARG A 120 4.98 16.78 -11.67
N ALA A 121 5.12 17.26 -12.91
CA ALA A 121 5.85 18.49 -13.23
C ALA A 121 5.18 19.78 -12.71
N ARG A 122 3.89 19.75 -12.35
CA ARG A 122 3.13 20.91 -11.84
C ARG A 122 3.21 21.07 -10.31
N VAL A 123 3.93 20.19 -9.63
CA VAL A 123 4.01 20.12 -8.17
C VAL A 123 5.02 21.14 -7.64
N VAL A 124 4.55 22.21 -6.98
CA VAL A 124 5.40 23.29 -6.44
C VAL A 124 5.66 23.08 -4.94
N PRO A 125 6.91 22.84 -4.48
CA PRO A 125 7.23 22.60 -3.07
C PRO A 125 6.98 23.84 -2.18
N PRO A 126 6.43 23.67 -0.96
CA PRO A 126 6.29 24.76 0.00
C PRO A 126 7.65 25.17 0.59
N SER A 127 7.81 26.46 0.92
CA SER A 127 9.09 27.04 1.37
C SER A 127 9.59 26.55 2.74
N LYS A 128 8.75 25.88 3.53
CA LYS A 128 9.11 25.28 4.84
C LYS A 128 9.06 23.75 4.83
N LEU A 129 9.24 23.12 3.66
CA LEU A 129 9.22 21.66 3.56
C LEU A 129 10.28 21.03 4.48
N ASN A 130 9.87 20.04 5.28
CA ASN A 130 10.73 19.27 6.17
C ASN A 130 11.50 20.11 7.20
N GLN A 131 10.99 21.29 7.60
CA GLN A 131 11.65 22.11 8.61
C GLN A 131 11.85 21.30 9.91
N GLY A 132 13.08 21.28 10.43
CA GLY A 132 13.44 20.56 11.66
C GLY A 132 13.52 19.04 11.54
N ALA A 133 13.18 18.45 10.39
CA ALA A 133 13.41 17.03 10.16
C ALA A 133 14.86 16.77 9.74
N THR A 134 15.56 15.94 10.51
CA THR A 134 16.82 15.34 10.08
C THR A 134 16.51 14.21 9.10
N VAL A 135 16.51 14.51 7.81
CA VAL A 135 16.55 13.46 6.80
C VAL A 135 17.89 12.72 6.96
N GLU A 136 17.89 11.41 7.23
CA GLU A 136 19.11 10.60 7.46
C GLU A 136 20.01 10.43 6.21
N THR A 137 19.85 11.28 5.18
CA THR A 137 20.60 11.22 3.91
C THR A 137 22.00 11.84 3.97
N LYS A 138 22.50 12.24 5.16
CA LYS A 138 23.87 12.77 5.31
C LYS A 138 24.49 12.48 6.67
N THR A 139 25.62 11.78 6.64
CA THR A 139 26.59 11.46 7.71
C THR A 139 26.32 12.11 9.07
N ILE A 140 25.79 11.34 10.01
CA ILE A 140 25.67 11.73 11.43
C ILE A 140 26.63 10.87 12.27
N ALA A 141 27.44 11.52 13.10
CA ALA A 141 28.31 10.85 14.07
C ALA A 141 27.46 10.15 15.15
N PRO A 142 27.89 9.00 15.71
CA PRO A 142 27.03 8.16 16.55
C PRO A 142 26.57 8.89 17.81
N SER A 143 25.25 9.01 17.98
CA SER A 143 24.62 9.52 19.21
C SER A 143 23.97 8.37 19.98
N THR A 144 24.34 8.21 21.25
CA THR A 144 23.84 7.14 22.10
C THR A 144 22.45 7.46 22.66
N ARG A 145 21.40 6.79 22.17
CA ARG A 145 20.04 6.90 22.74
C ARG A 145 19.55 5.56 23.30
N SER A 146 19.07 5.61 24.54
CA SER A 146 18.66 4.43 25.32
C SER A 146 17.46 3.72 24.70
N THR A 147 17.59 2.41 24.50
CA THR A 147 16.55 1.53 23.96
C THR A 147 15.56 1.09 25.05
N ARG A 148 14.28 1.43 24.87
CA ARG A 148 13.15 0.72 25.48
C ARG A 148 12.07 0.54 24.41
N ALA A 149 12.03 -0.65 23.82
CA ALA A 149 11.07 -1.01 22.79
C ALA A 149 9.84 -1.69 23.41
N ASN A 150 8.64 -1.24 23.02
CA ASN A 150 7.40 -1.98 23.28
C ASN A 150 7.16 -2.92 22.10
N VAL A 151 7.04 -4.22 22.38
CA VAL A 151 6.87 -5.27 21.36
C VAL A 151 5.38 -5.46 21.05
N LEU A 152 4.89 -4.80 20.00
CA LEU A 152 3.63 -5.13 19.31
C LEU A 152 3.77 -4.77 17.82
N SER A 153 4.31 -5.69 17.02
CA SER A 153 4.15 -5.68 15.56
C SER A 153 3.23 -6.82 15.15
N ALA A 154 2.37 -6.57 14.16
CA ALA A 154 1.50 -7.58 13.55
C ALA A 154 2.14 -8.26 12.33
N GLY A 155 3.46 -8.10 12.14
CA GLY A 155 4.23 -8.92 11.21
C GLY A 155 4.42 -10.35 11.74
N GLY A 156 4.45 -11.33 10.84
CA GLY A 156 4.73 -12.72 11.19
C GLY A 156 6.11 -12.92 11.84
N ASN A 157 6.30 -14.07 12.51
CA ASN A 157 7.38 -14.41 13.44
C ASN A 157 8.86 -14.30 12.95
N GLY A 158 9.12 -13.72 11.77
CA GLY A 158 10.45 -13.60 11.17
C GLY A 158 10.99 -12.17 10.99
N SER A 159 10.22 -11.12 11.32
CA SER A 159 10.67 -9.72 11.15
C SER A 159 11.85 -9.37 12.07
N PRO A 160 13.04 -8.98 11.54
CA PRO A 160 14.15 -8.52 12.36
C PRO A 160 13.80 -7.24 13.12
N GLN A 161 14.41 -7.04 14.30
CA GLN A 161 14.32 -5.77 15.00
C GLN A 161 15.08 -4.69 14.21
N GLY A 162 14.43 -3.56 13.93
CA GLY A 162 15.03 -2.46 13.18
C GLY A 162 16.32 -1.90 13.83
N PRO A 163 17.28 -1.44 13.01
CA PRO A 163 18.56 -0.89 13.46
C PRO A 163 18.37 0.48 14.11
N ALA A 164 19.38 0.93 14.87
CA ALA A 164 19.37 2.24 15.51
C ALA A 164 19.49 3.42 14.53
N SER A 165 20.05 3.20 13.34
CA SER A 165 20.16 4.15 12.23
C SER A 165 20.53 3.40 10.93
N ILE A 166 20.46 4.07 9.78
CA ILE A 166 20.98 3.53 8.51
C ILE A 166 22.50 3.26 8.56
N SER A 167 23.28 4.08 9.28
CA SER A 167 24.74 3.89 9.39
C SER A 167 25.13 2.63 10.17
N GLU A 168 24.43 2.32 11.26
CA GLU A 168 24.65 1.10 12.03
C GLU A 168 24.22 -0.15 11.26
N LEU A 169 23.18 -0.04 10.42
CA LEU A 169 22.80 -1.11 9.50
C LEU A 169 23.86 -1.34 8.42
N ALA A 170 24.36 -0.29 7.77
CA ALA A 170 25.45 -0.40 6.79
C ALA A 170 26.69 -1.07 7.39
N ARG A 171 27.05 -0.72 8.63
CA ARG A 171 28.13 -1.36 9.39
C ARG A 171 27.86 -2.83 9.70
N ALA A 172 26.63 -3.18 10.10
CA ALA A 172 26.23 -4.57 10.37
C ALA A 172 26.23 -5.44 9.09
N LEU A 173 25.98 -4.82 7.93
CA LEU A 173 26.07 -5.44 6.60
C LEU A 173 27.50 -5.41 6.01
N ASN A 174 28.51 -5.19 6.86
CA ASN A 174 29.94 -5.15 6.55
C ASN A 174 30.31 -4.16 5.43
N TYR A 175 29.51 -3.11 5.22
CA TYR A 175 29.65 -2.14 4.13
C TYR A 175 29.72 -2.79 2.73
N ASN A 176 29.19 -4.01 2.55
CA ASN A 176 29.34 -4.77 1.32
C ASN A 176 28.08 -4.63 0.44
N PRO A 177 28.21 -4.26 -0.85
CA PRO A 177 27.07 -3.97 -1.73
C PRO A 177 26.17 -5.18 -1.98
N ASP A 178 26.73 -6.39 -2.00
CA ASP A 178 26.01 -7.64 -2.22
C ASP A 178 25.20 -8.02 -0.98
N VAL A 179 25.81 -7.89 0.20
CA VAL A 179 25.14 -8.11 1.50
C VAL A 179 24.05 -7.05 1.73
N ILE A 180 24.27 -5.81 1.29
CA ILE A 180 23.26 -4.73 1.30
C ILE A 180 22.09 -5.08 0.37
N TYR A 181 22.36 -5.46 -0.88
CA TYR A 181 21.30 -5.89 -1.81
C TYR A 181 20.51 -7.07 -1.27
N GLN A 182 21.22 -8.11 -0.79
CA GLN A 182 20.64 -9.31 -0.20
C GLN A 182 19.75 -8.96 0.99
N TYR A 183 20.19 -8.06 1.87
CA TYR A 183 19.40 -7.62 3.02
C TYR A 183 18.09 -6.96 2.58
N VAL A 184 18.13 -5.96 1.68
CA VAL A 184 16.90 -5.26 1.23
C VAL A 184 16.00 -6.22 0.46
N HIS A 185 16.56 -7.05 -0.42
CA HIS A 185 15.80 -8.06 -1.16
C HIS A 185 15.06 -9.02 -0.23
N ASN A 186 15.76 -9.63 0.73
CA ASN A 186 15.24 -10.71 1.57
C ASN A 186 14.36 -10.25 2.73
N ASN A 187 14.54 -9.03 3.24
CA ASN A 187 13.87 -8.58 4.47
C ASN A 187 12.78 -7.52 4.23
N VAL A 188 12.68 -6.90 3.04
CA VAL A 188 11.69 -5.84 2.79
C VAL A 188 10.68 -6.26 1.73
N ASP A 189 9.43 -6.50 2.11
CA ASP A 189 8.37 -6.86 1.15
C ASP A 189 7.95 -5.66 0.28
N VAL A 190 7.52 -5.95 -0.95
CA VAL A 190 7.05 -4.97 -1.94
C VAL A 190 5.53 -5.00 -2.10
N TYR A 191 4.92 -3.81 -2.13
CA TYR A 191 3.51 -3.63 -2.45
C TYR A 191 3.32 -2.60 -3.58
N PRO A 192 2.27 -2.74 -4.42
CA PRO A 192 2.14 -1.99 -5.67
C PRO A 192 1.57 -0.57 -5.44
N ILE A 193 2.35 0.29 -4.79
CA ILE A 193 2.10 1.74 -4.70
C ILE A 193 3.28 2.48 -5.32
N TYR A 194 2.99 3.53 -6.08
CA TYR A 194 3.99 4.33 -6.76
C TYR A 194 4.49 5.51 -5.92
N GLY A 195 5.78 5.82 -6.03
CA GLY A 195 6.44 6.83 -5.21
C GLY A 195 6.81 6.35 -3.81
N THR A 196 7.43 7.24 -3.03
CA THR A 196 7.86 7.03 -1.65
C THR A 196 6.66 7.13 -0.71
N GLN A 197 6.41 6.08 0.08
CA GLN A 197 5.44 6.12 1.17
C GLN A 197 6.14 6.35 2.51
N LYS A 198 7.24 5.65 2.77
CA LYS A 198 7.87 5.56 4.09
C LYS A 198 9.36 5.95 4.09
N GLY A 199 10.00 5.94 2.92
CA GLY A 199 11.44 6.14 2.77
C GLY A 199 12.29 5.03 3.39
N SER A 200 13.59 5.25 3.40
CA SER A 200 14.62 4.27 3.82
C SER A 200 14.38 3.72 5.21
N PHE A 201 14.22 4.60 6.22
CA PHE A 201 14.04 4.19 7.60
C PHE A 201 12.70 3.46 7.82
N GLY A 202 11.62 3.96 7.23
CA GLY A 202 10.30 3.33 7.35
C GLY A 202 10.18 1.98 6.64
N ALA A 203 10.92 1.76 5.54
CA ALA A 203 11.03 0.45 4.90
C ALA A 203 11.66 -0.61 5.82
N VAL A 204 12.66 -0.20 6.62
CA VAL A 204 13.32 -1.08 7.60
C VAL A 204 12.47 -1.31 8.84
N LEU A 205 11.83 -0.27 9.38
CA LEU A 205 10.95 -0.39 10.55
C LEU A 205 9.81 -1.39 10.34
N ASP A 206 9.20 -1.34 9.16
CA ASP A 206 8.03 -2.14 8.84
C ASP A 206 8.36 -3.46 8.12
N ASN A 207 9.63 -3.66 7.72
CA ASN A 207 10.06 -4.71 6.79
C ASN A 207 9.21 -4.76 5.50
N GLN A 208 8.64 -3.62 5.08
CA GLN A 208 7.79 -3.47 3.89
C GLN A 208 7.85 -2.05 3.33
N GLY A 209 8.08 -1.91 2.03
CA GLY A 209 8.17 -0.61 1.35
C GLY A 209 7.77 -0.68 -0.13
N THR A 210 7.45 0.48 -0.73
CA THR A 210 7.31 0.56 -2.19
C THR A 210 8.64 0.28 -2.89
N VAL A 211 8.61 0.13 -4.23
CA VAL A 211 9.81 0.11 -5.08
C VAL A 211 10.74 1.31 -4.76
N TYR A 212 10.16 2.50 -4.55
CA TYR A 212 10.92 3.70 -4.19
C TYR A 212 11.50 3.63 -2.78
N ASP A 213 10.73 3.18 -1.79
CA ASP A 213 11.23 3.05 -0.42
C ASP A 213 12.41 2.05 -0.33
N GLN A 214 12.34 0.94 -1.08
CA GLN A 214 13.41 -0.06 -1.15
C GLN A 214 14.65 0.42 -1.92
N ALA A 215 14.46 1.12 -3.04
CA ALA A 215 15.57 1.74 -3.76
C ALA A 215 16.26 2.82 -2.91
N MET A 216 15.49 3.63 -2.17
CA MET A 216 16.04 4.63 -1.25
C MET A 216 16.85 3.98 -0.13
N LEU A 217 16.33 2.93 0.51
CA LEU A 217 17.05 2.17 1.53
C LEU A 217 18.40 1.65 1.03
N MET A 218 18.43 1.02 -0.15
CA MET A 218 19.68 0.51 -0.71
C MET A 218 20.65 1.64 -1.08
N VAL A 219 20.17 2.75 -1.66
CA VAL A 219 21.03 3.91 -1.97
C VAL A 219 21.63 4.52 -0.71
N ASP A 220 20.86 4.70 0.37
CA ASP A 220 21.36 5.30 1.61
C ASP A 220 22.34 4.37 2.34
N LEU A 221 22.11 3.05 2.31
CA LEU A 221 23.08 2.05 2.82
C LEU A 221 24.39 2.06 2.02
N LEU A 222 24.32 2.14 0.69
CA LEU A 222 25.50 2.24 -0.17
C LEU A 222 26.26 3.55 0.05
N ARG A 223 25.57 4.68 0.18
CA ARG A 223 26.15 5.99 0.52
C ARG A 223 26.83 5.97 1.89
N ALA A 224 26.17 5.40 2.90
CA ALA A 224 26.73 5.20 4.24
C ALA A 224 27.96 4.27 4.24
N SER A 225 28.07 3.38 3.24
CA SER A 225 29.20 2.49 2.99
C SER A 225 30.31 3.11 2.12
N GLY A 226 30.17 4.38 1.71
CA GLY A 226 31.16 5.11 0.91
C GLY A 226 31.05 4.94 -0.61
N TYR A 227 30.04 4.24 -1.11
CA TYR A 227 29.82 4.09 -2.56
C TYR A 227 29.15 5.33 -3.15
N THR A 228 29.49 5.65 -4.40
CA THR A 228 28.75 6.63 -5.20
C THR A 228 27.47 5.97 -5.71
N ALA A 229 26.36 6.17 -4.99
CA ALA A 229 25.05 5.65 -5.34
C ALA A 229 24.01 6.76 -5.60
N SER A 230 23.14 6.50 -6.58
CA SER A 230 22.05 7.37 -7.03
C SER A 230 20.91 6.51 -7.58
N PHE A 231 19.94 7.14 -8.23
CA PHE A 231 18.77 6.47 -8.80
C PHE A 231 18.77 6.58 -10.33
N THR A 232 18.12 5.63 -10.99
CA THR A 232 17.75 5.73 -12.40
C THR A 232 16.28 5.35 -12.53
N THR A 233 15.48 6.20 -13.16
CA THR A 233 14.05 5.96 -13.38
C THR A 233 13.77 5.63 -14.84
N GLY A 234 12.68 4.92 -15.11
CA GLY A 234 12.29 4.52 -16.47
C GLY A 234 11.07 3.60 -16.44
N VAL A 235 10.99 2.68 -17.40
CA VAL A 235 9.87 1.73 -17.54
C VAL A 235 10.37 0.30 -17.42
N ILE A 236 9.85 -0.46 -16.47
CA ILE A 236 10.12 -1.90 -16.33
C ILE A 236 9.05 -2.69 -17.09
N LYS A 237 9.42 -3.84 -17.66
CA LYS A 237 8.47 -4.77 -18.30
C LYS A 237 8.41 -6.08 -17.52
N TYR A 238 7.25 -6.37 -16.94
CA TYR A 238 6.96 -7.67 -16.33
C TYR A 238 6.14 -8.54 -17.28
N THR A 239 6.51 -9.82 -17.39
CA THR A 239 5.60 -10.87 -17.86
C THR A 239 4.50 -11.13 -16.83
N ALA A 240 3.39 -11.73 -17.23
CA ALA A 240 2.33 -12.12 -16.31
C ALA A 240 2.83 -13.05 -15.18
N ALA A 241 3.70 -14.02 -15.48
CA ALA A 241 4.30 -14.90 -14.47
C ALA A 241 5.15 -14.12 -13.44
N GLN A 242 5.98 -13.17 -13.90
CA GLN A 242 6.75 -12.30 -13.00
C GLN A 242 5.83 -11.42 -12.14
N PHE A 243 4.78 -10.85 -12.73
CA PHE A 243 3.84 -9.99 -11.99
C PHE A 243 3.05 -10.76 -10.93
N ASN A 244 2.60 -11.97 -11.26
CA ASN A 244 1.94 -12.88 -10.33
C ASN A 244 2.89 -13.30 -9.20
N SER A 245 4.14 -13.69 -9.51
CA SER A 245 5.12 -14.07 -8.50
C SER A 245 5.54 -12.90 -7.59
N LEU A 246 5.58 -11.67 -8.13
CA LEU A 246 5.94 -10.46 -7.37
C LEU A 246 4.83 -10.01 -6.40
N TYR A 247 3.56 -10.02 -6.84
CA TYR A 247 2.45 -9.41 -6.08
C TYR A 247 1.36 -10.37 -5.59
N GLY A 248 1.36 -11.64 -6.01
CA GLY A 248 0.31 -12.61 -5.68
C GLY A 248 -1.02 -12.36 -6.39
N VAL A 249 -1.01 -11.56 -7.45
CA VAL A 249 -2.21 -11.08 -8.15
C VAL A 249 -2.59 -12.05 -9.25
N ASP A 250 -3.88 -12.39 -9.35
CA ASP A 250 -4.38 -13.18 -10.47
C ASP A 250 -4.23 -12.39 -11.80
N THR A 251 -3.39 -12.93 -12.69
CA THR A 251 -3.14 -12.39 -14.02
C THR A 251 -4.04 -12.98 -15.10
N SER A 252 -5.02 -13.82 -14.74
CA SER A 252 -6.05 -14.35 -15.66
C SER A 252 -6.96 -13.27 -16.23
N ASN A 253 -7.02 -12.10 -15.59
CA ASN A 253 -7.84 -10.96 -16.00
C ASN A 253 -7.01 -9.67 -16.07
N VAL A 254 -6.69 -9.23 -17.29
CA VAL A 254 -5.92 -8.00 -17.55
C VAL A 254 -6.54 -6.77 -16.90
N CYS A 255 -7.87 -6.60 -16.96
CA CYS A 255 -8.52 -5.44 -16.33
C CYS A 255 -8.42 -5.45 -14.80
N GLY A 256 -8.34 -6.63 -14.17
CA GLY A 256 -8.05 -6.77 -12.74
C GLY A 256 -6.67 -6.22 -12.39
N VAL A 257 -5.64 -6.60 -13.15
CA VAL A 257 -4.26 -6.11 -12.98
C VAL A 257 -4.16 -4.61 -13.22
N LEU A 258 -4.75 -4.09 -14.30
CA LEU A 258 -4.72 -2.65 -14.61
C LEU A 258 -5.45 -1.81 -13.55
N ASN A 259 -6.55 -2.33 -12.99
CA ASN A 259 -7.28 -1.69 -11.88
C ASN A 259 -6.45 -1.64 -10.59
N LEU A 260 -5.70 -2.69 -10.27
CA LEU A 260 -4.77 -2.67 -9.14
C LEU A 260 -3.66 -1.63 -9.32
N LEU A 261 -3.00 -1.63 -10.48
CA LEU A 261 -1.93 -0.68 -10.82
C LEU A 261 -2.45 0.77 -10.78
N GLY A 262 -3.62 1.03 -11.36
CA GLY A 262 -4.27 2.34 -11.32
C GLY A 262 -4.59 2.81 -9.89
N LYS A 263 -5.10 1.93 -9.02
CA LYS A 263 -5.32 2.22 -7.59
C LYS A 263 -4.03 2.46 -6.82
N GLY A 264 -2.94 1.81 -7.21
CA GLY A 264 -1.59 2.05 -6.70
C GLY A 264 -0.96 3.36 -7.18
N GLY A 265 -1.60 4.07 -8.12
CA GLY A 265 -1.02 5.23 -8.79
C GLY A 265 0.16 4.89 -9.71
N ILE A 266 0.36 3.61 -10.05
CA ILE A 266 1.48 3.16 -10.88
C ILE A 266 1.22 3.56 -12.33
N PRO A 267 2.08 4.40 -12.95
CA PRO A 267 1.87 4.85 -14.32
C PRO A 267 2.05 3.69 -15.29
N ILE A 268 1.03 3.45 -16.13
CA ILE A 268 1.02 2.34 -17.09
C ILE A 268 1.41 2.91 -18.47
N TYR A 269 2.41 2.27 -19.09
CA TYR A 269 2.94 2.67 -20.39
C TYR A 269 2.45 1.74 -21.52
N ALA A 270 2.36 0.45 -21.24
CA ALA A 270 1.78 -0.53 -22.16
C ALA A 270 1.25 -1.75 -21.38
N ALA A 271 0.27 -2.44 -21.95
CA ALA A 271 -0.17 -3.75 -21.47
C ALA A 271 -0.59 -4.62 -22.66
N THR A 272 -0.25 -5.90 -22.59
CA THR A 272 -0.58 -6.89 -23.62
C THR A 272 -1.43 -7.99 -22.98
N ALA A 273 -2.54 -8.36 -23.63
CA ALA A 273 -3.41 -9.45 -23.22
C ALA A 273 -3.51 -10.52 -24.32
N VAL A 274 -3.90 -11.74 -23.95
CA VAL A 274 -4.00 -12.87 -24.91
C VAL A 274 -4.98 -12.56 -26.04
N ASN A 275 -6.15 -11.99 -25.71
CA ASN A 275 -7.05 -11.40 -26.71
C ASN A 275 -7.07 -9.86 -26.54
N PRO A 276 -6.94 -9.09 -27.63
CA PRO A 276 -7.11 -7.64 -27.60
C PRO A 276 -8.52 -7.24 -27.14
N GLY A 277 -8.62 -6.20 -26.34
CA GLY A 277 -9.88 -5.70 -25.80
C GLY A 277 -9.68 -4.59 -24.78
N GLN A 278 -10.72 -3.81 -24.53
CA GLN A 278 -10.67 -2.61 -23.68
C GLN A 278 -11.15 -2.90 -22.25
N CYS A 279 -10.76 -2.04 -21.31
CA CYS A 279 -11.22 -2.08 -19.92
C CYS A 279 -12.19 -0.93 -19.61
N PRO A 280 -13.24 -1.16 -18.79
CA PRO A 280 -13.67 -2.45 -18.25
C PRO A 280 -14.29 -3.35 -19.34
N GLY A 281 -14.06 -4.66 -19.26
CA GLY A 281 -14.69 -5.65 -20.15
C GLY A 281 -13.77 -6.78 -20.61
N ASN A 282 -12.48 -6.53 -20.82
CA ASN A 282 -11.53 -7.57 -21.23
C ASN A 282 -11.17 -8.50 -20.07
N THR A 283 -11.72 -9.73 -20.10
CA THR A 283 -11.43 -10.80 -19.14
C THR A 283 -10.30 -11.74 -19.58
N SER A 284 -9.52 -11.37 -20.60
CA SER A 284 -8.39 -12.17 -21.06
C SER A 284 -7.20 -12.12 -20.11
N ALA A 285 -6.40 -13.18 -20.11
CA ALA A 285 -5.14 -13.22 -19.38
C ALA A 285 -4.17 -12.14 -19.86
N LEU A 286 -3.45 -11.56 -18.91
CA LEU A 286 -2.30 -10.71 -19.15
C LEU A 286 -1.18 -11.55 -19.82
N VAL A 287 -0.45 -10.95 -20.74
CA VAL A 287 0.80 -11.49 -21.31
C VAL A 287 1.98 -10.74 -20.69
N ASP A 288 1.94 -9.40 -20.77
CA ASP A 288 2.94 -8.53 -20.17
C ASP A 288 2.38 -7.14 -19.84
N VAL A 289 3.04 -6.44 -18.93
CA VAL A 289 2.74 -5.05 -18.56
C VAL A 289 4.03 -4.24 -18.42
N SER A 290 4.00 -3.00 -18.91
CA SER A 290 5.09 -2.04 -18.81
C SER A 290 4.67 -0.87 -17.93
N VAL A 291 5.39 -0.64 -16.84
CA VAL A 291 5.04 0.35 -15.80
C VAL A 291 6.23 1.21 -15.41
N GLY A 292 5.97 2.42 -14.92
CA GLY A 292 7.01 3.28 -14.36
C GLY A 292 7.74 2.61 -13.19
N HIS A 293 9.06 2.77 -13.12
CA HIS A 293 9.92 2.08 -12.15
C HIS A 293 11.17 2.92 -11.80
N ILE A 294 11.86 2.52 -10.71
CA ILE A 294 13.10 3.13 -10.23
C ILE A 294 14.11 2.05 -9.82
N TRP A 295 15.32 2.14 -10.36
CA TRP A 295 16.47 1.30 -10.05
C TRP A 295 17.49 2.05 -9.21
N VAL A 296 18.28 1.29 -8.47
CA VAL A 296 19.50 1.76 -7.81
C VAL A 296 20.63 1.76 -8.83
N LYS A 297 21.39 2.86 -8.90
CA LYS A 297 22.61 2.99 -9.71
C LYS A 297 23.79 3.22 -8.77
N THR A 298 24.87 2.47 -8.92
CA THR A 298 26.05 2.61 -8.06
C THR A 298 27.35 2.34 -8.80
N VAL A 299 28.45 2.93 -8.35
CA VAL A 299 29.79 2.71 -8.90
C VAL A 299 30.60 1.82 -7.96
N ILE A 300 31.00 0.64 -8.46
CA ILE A 300 31.84 -0.33 -7.73
C ILE A 300 33.12 -0.53 -8.55
N ASN A 301 34.28 -0.28 -7.93
CA ASN A 301 35.61 -0.41 -8.56
C ASN A 301 35.74 0.33 -9.92
N GLY A 302 35.07 1.48 -10.07
CA GLY A 302 35.04 2.29 -11.29
C GLY A 302 33.97 1.90 -12.32
N THR A 303 33.33 0.73 -12.18
CA THR A 303 32.24 0.28 -13.07
C THR A 303 30.88 0.69 -12.51
N THR A 304 29.99 1.18 -13.38
CA THR A 304 28.59 1.46 -13.02
C THR A 304 27.76 0.18 -13.10
N TYR A 305 27.02 -0.10 -12.03
CA TYR A 305 26.08 -1.22 -11.94
C TYR A 305 24.69 -0.75 -11.50
N TYR A 306 23.68 -1.55 -11.84
CA TYR A 306 22.28 -1.31 -11.56
C TYR A 306 21.69 -2.48 -10.76
N PHE A 307 20.88 -2.14 -9.76
CA PHE A 307 20.20 -3.10 -8.90
C PHE A 307 18.70 -2.77 -8.78
N ASP A 308 17.88 -3.81 -8.67
CA ASP A 308 16.45 -3.72 -8.31
C ASP A 308 16.19 -4.59 -7.07
N PRO A 309 16.33 -4.06 -5.85
CA PRO A 309 16.06 -4.84 -4.64
C PRO A 309 14.56 -5.11 -4.42
N SER A 310 13.68 -4.52 -5.24
CA SER A 310 12.23 -4.69 -5.16
C SER A 310 11.71 -5.86 -5.98
N PHE A 311 12.37 -6.19 -7.11
CA PHE A 311 12.03 -7.34 -7.92
C PHE A 311 12.49 -8.63 -7.24
N LYS A 312 11.52 -9.38 -6.72
CA LYS A 312 11.71 -10.65 -6.03
C LYS A 312 10.56 -11.61 -6.34
N THR A 313 10.84 -12.91 -6.37
CA THR A 313 9.80 -13.93 -6.44
C THR A 313 9.29 -14.27 -5.04
N HIS A 314 8.08 -14.79 -4.96
CA HIS A 314 7.51 -15.25 -3.71
C HIS A 314 6.91 -16.65 -3.83
N SER A 315 7.07 -17.40 -2.76
CA SER A 315 6.30 -18.61 -2.47
C SER A 315 4.97 -18.24 -1.80
N PHE A 316 3.88 -18.79 -2.31
CA PHE A 316 2.52 -18.53 -1.83
C PHE A 316 1.94 -19.75 -1.11
N LYS A 317 1.25 -19.49 0.00
CA LYS A 317 0.41 -20.46 0.71
C LYS A 317 -1.05 -20.07 0.53
N THR A 318 -1.88 -21.00 0.06
CA THR A 318 -3.31 -20.77 -0.21
C THR A 318 -4.14 -20.61 1.08
N GLY A 319 -3.70 -21.21 2.19
CA GLY A 319 -4.50 -21.35 3.40
C GLY A 319 -5.59 -22.42 3.29
N ILE A 320 -6.38 -22.57 4.35
CA ILE A 320 -7.58 -23.42 4.38
C ILE A 320 -8.84 -22.58 4.24
N ASN A 321 -9.94 -23.19 3.77
CA ASN A 321 -11.21 -22.49 3.65
C ASN A 321 -11.89 -22.32 5.03
N LEU A 322 -11.60 -21.20 5.70
CA LEU A 322 -12.19 -20.82 6.99
C LEU A 322 -13.72 -20.65 6.95
N ALA A 323 -14.29 -20.39 5.77
CA ALA A 323 -15.74 -20.29 5.55
C ALA A 323 -16.37 -21.63 5.13
N SER A 324 -15.67 -22.75 5.31
CA SER A 324 -16.20 -24.10 5.05
C SER A 324 -16.90 -24.69 6.29
N SER A 325 -18.04 -25.34 6.05
CA SER A 325 -18.72 -26.17 7.04
C SER A 325 -17.83 -27.32 7.56
N SER A 326 -16.91 -27.83 6.74
CA SER A 326 -15.96 -28.89 7.14
C SER A 326 -14.80 -28.41 8.04
N THR A 327 -14.56 -27.10 8.12
CA THR A 327 -13.44 -26.52 8.89
C THR A 327 -13.93 -25.81 10.15
N THR A 328 -15.01 -25.03 10.04
CA THR A 328 -15.53 -24.21 11.14
C THR A 328 -16.98 -24.51 11.48
N GLY A 329 -17.69 -25.29 10.67
CA GLY A 329 -19.15 -25.43 10.77
C GLY A 329 -19.90 -24.18 10.28
N TYR A 330 -19.23 -23.24 9.61
CA TYR A 330 -19.87 -22.06 9.05
C TYR A 330 -20.84 -22.43 7.92
N ASP A 331 -22.06 -21.90 8.01
CA ASP A 331 -23.02 -21.83 6.91
C ASP A 331 -23.63 -20.43 6.92
N ALA A 332 -23.52 -19.72 5.79
CA ALA A 332 -23.96 -18.34 5.66
C ALA A 332 -25.48 -18.20 5.86
N THR A 333 -26.27 -19.17 5.40
CA THR A 333 -27.74 -19.15 5.49
C THR A 333 -28.19 -19.28 6.94
N THR A 334 -27.67 -20.29 7.64
CA THR A 334 -27.96 -20.56 9.06
C THR A 334 -27.47 -19.42 9.95
N TYR A 335 -26.25 -18.91 9.72
CA TYR A 335 -25.72 -17.76 10.44
C TYR A 335 -26.61 -16.51 10.28
N LEU A 336 -27.01 -16.20 9.03
CA LEU A 336 -27.84 -15.04 8.73
C LEU A 336 -29.26 -15.18 9.29
N ASN A 337 -29.87 -16.36 9.21
CA ASN A 337 -31.20 -16.61 9.78
C ASN A 337 -31.17 -16.54 11.32
N SER A 338 -30.12 -17.08 11.94
CA SER A 338 -29.87 -17.00 13.38
C SER A 338 -29.69 -15.54 13.86
N ALA A 339 -28.98 -14.72 13.09
CA ALA A 339 -28.82 -13.29 13.34
C ALA A 339 -30.10 -12.46 13.10
N LYS A 340 -30.97 -12.90 12.18
CA LYS A 340 -32.27 -12.30 11.83
C LYS A 340 -33.42 -12.70 12.76
N ASN A 341 -33.21 -13.61 13.70
CA ASN A 341 -34.25 -14.03 14.62
C ASN A 341 -34.70 -12.86 15.53
N GLY A 342 -35.96 -12.46 15.43
CA GLY A 342 -36.54 -11.31 16.16
C GLY A 342 -36.25 -9.92 15.54
N VAL A 343 -35.72 -9.86 14.32
CA VAL A 343 -35.28 -8.62 13.67
C VAL A 343 -36.41 -7.94 12.88
N THR A 344 -36.55 -6.64 13.04
CA THR A 344 -37.37 -5.80 12.14
C THR A 344 -36.49 -5.32 10.98
N ILE A 345 -36.85 -5.68 9.74
CA ILE A 345 -36.17 -5.27 8.52
C ILE A 345 -37.13 -4.42 7.69
N THR A 346 -36.70 -3.21 7.32
CA THR A 346 -37.40 -2.35 6.36
C THR A 346 -36.45 -2.01 5.20
N ALA A 347 -36.94 -1.28 4.19
CA ALA A 347 -36.09 -0.78 3.11
C ALA A 347 -34.99 0.19 3.60
N ASN A 348 -35.22 0.88 4.73
CA ASN A 348 -34.37 2.00 5.17
C ASN A 348 -33.58 1.71 6.45
N TYR A 349 -34.00 0.74 7.27
CA TYR A 349 -33.32 0.38 8.52
C TYR A 349 -33.53 -1.08 8.92
N VAL A 350 -32.62 -1.56 9.76
CA VAL A 350 -32.70 -2.85 10.46
C VAL A 350 -32.61 -2.60 11.96
N GLN A 351 -33.52 -3.19 12.74
CA GLN A 351 -33.58 -3.02 14.19
C GLN A 351 -33.62 -4.38 14.91
N ASN A 352 -33.06 -4.43 16.12
CA ASN A 352 -33.05 -5.60 17.02
C ASN A 352 -32.27 -6.81 16.50
N ILE A 353 -31.21 -6.60 15.70
CA ILE A 353 -30.26 -7.66 15.28
C ILE A 353 -29.83 -8.50 16.49
N ASN A 354 -29.97 -9.83 16.40
CA ASN A 354 -29.74 -10.72 17.53
C ASN A 354 -28.23 -10.90 17.81
N ARG A 355 -27.66 -9.93 18.55
CA ARG A 355 -26.24 -9.91 18.91
C ARG A 355 -25.81 -11.10 19.77
N THR A 356 -26.75 -11.72 20.51
CA THR A 356 -26.48 -12.93 21.30
C THR A 356 -26.23 -14.12 20.38
N ASN A 357 -27.14 -14.37 19.44
CA ASN A 357 -26.97 -15.44 18.43
C ASN A 357 -25.70 -15.25 17.58
N ILE A 358 -25.41 -14.00 17.17
CA ILE A 358 -24.16 -13.67 16.46
C ILE A 358 -22.93 -14.09 17.27
N ARG A 359 -22.84 -13.69 18.55
CA ARG A 359 -21.69 -14.07 19.40
C ARG A 359 -21.61 -15.57 19.60
N ASN A 360 -22.74 -16.23 19.89
CA ASN A 360 -22.78 -17.68 20.10
C ASN A 360 -22.28 -18.45 18.87
N ASN A 361 -22.73 -18.07 17.66
CA ASN A 361 -22.28 -18.68 16.42
C ASN A 361 -20.77 -18.46 16.20
N LEU A 362 -20.28 -17.23 16.39
CA LEU A 362 -18.85 -16.92 16.26
C LEU A 362 -17.98 -17.68 17.26
N THR A 363 -18.43 -17.84 18.51
CA THR A 363 -17.77 -18.68 19.52
C THR A 363 -17.74 -20.15 19.09
N THR A 364 -18.84 -20.69 18.57
CA THR A 364 -18.90 -22.06 18.04
C THR A 364 -17.92 -22.24 16.88
N TYR A 365 -17.89 -21.32 15.90
CA TYR A 365 -16.99 -21.40 14.76
C TYR A 365 -15.50 -21.28 15.15
N ALA A 366 -15.18 -20.44 16.14
CA ALA A 366 -13.83 -20.33 16.69
C ALA A 366 -13.40 -21.61 17.42
N ASN A 367 -14.29 -22.22 18.21
CA ASN A 367 -14.03 -23.50 18.89
C ASN A 367 -13.84 -24.64 17.87
N ASN A 368 -14.68 -24.72 16.84
CA ASN A 368 -14.56 -25.70 15.76
C ASN A 368 -13.25 -25.55 15.00
N LEU A 369 -12.86 -24.32 14.61
CA LEU A 369 -11.56 -24.04 14.00
C LEU A 369 -10.41 -24.50 14.91
N SER A 370 -10.48 -24.16 16.19
CA SER A 370 -9.47 -24.53 17.19
C SER A 370 -9.34 -26.06 17.34
N ALA A 371 -10.44 -26.81 17.25
CA ALA A 371 -10.42 -28.27 17.23
C ALA A 371 -9.85 -28.83 15.92
N TYR A 372 -10.30 -28.30 14.78
CA TYR A 372 -9.83 -28.70 13.45
C TYR A 372 -8.31 -28.54 13.31
N LEU A 373 -7.77 -27.41 13.73
CA LEU A 373 -6.33 -27.12 13.66
C LEU A 373 -5.51 -28.08 14.53
N ARG A 374 -5.94 -28.37 15.77
CA ARG A 374 -5.24 -29.33 16.64
C ARG A 374 -5.23 -30.75 16.06
N ALA A 375 -6.31 -31.16 15.39
CA ALA A 375 -6.46 -32.52 14.86
C ALA A 375 -5.75 -32.72 13.51
N ASN A 376 -5.81 -31.74 12.60
CA ASN A 376 -5.38 -31.89 11.21
C ASN A 376 -4.10 -31.10 10.87
N MET A 377 -3.77 -30.08 11.66
CA MET A 377 -2.70 -29.12 11.37
C MET A 377 -1.85 -28.78 12.61
N PRO A 378 -1.39 -29.77 13.40
CA PRO A 378 -0.81 -29.53 14.73
C PRO A 378 0.51 -28.72 14.72
N THR A 379 1.21 -28.65 13.58
CA THR A 379 2.46 -27.91 13.39
C THR A 379 2.33 -26.75 12.41
N ALA A 380 1.10 -26.36 12.04
CA ALA A 380 0.87 -25.30 11.07
C ALA A 380 1.21 -23.91 11.63
N THR A 381 1.81 -23.10 10.77
CA THR A 381 1.97 -21.65 10.98
C THR A 381 0.67 -20.92 10.67
N VAL A 382 0.57 -19.63 11.04
CA VAL A 382 -0.60 -18.80 10.68
C VAL A 382 -0.80 -18.78 9.16
N ASP A 383 0.29 -18.68 8.39
CA ASP A 383 0.28 -18.62 6.93
C ASP A 383 -0.22 -19.92 6.27
N ASP A 384 -0.04 -21.08 6.92
CA ASP A 384 -0.61 -22.35 6.45
C ASP A 384 -2.15 -22.38 6.61
N VAL A 385 -2.69 -21.57 7.52
CA VAL A 385 -4.12 -21.54 7.87
C VAL A 385 -4.85 -20.43 7.13
N VAL A 386 -4.37 -19.19 7.19
CA VAL A 386 -5.06 -18.03 6.59
C VAL A 386 -4.59 -17.72 5.16
N GLY A 387 -3.55 -18.43 4.71
CA GLY A 387 -2.80 -18.10 3.51
C GLY A 387 -1.68 -17.09 3.82
N GLY A 388 -0.68 -17.02 2.95
CA GLY A 388 0.48 -16.16 3.16
C GLY A 388 1.40 -16.09 1.96
N LYS A 389 2.38 -15.19 2.05
CA LYS A 389 3.39 -14.93 1.03
C LYS A 389 4.74 -14.78 1.72
N SER A 390 5.75 -15.52 1.27
CA SER A 390 7.14 -15.37 1.72
C SER A 390 8.04 -15.03 0.54
N ILE A 391 8.97 -14.09 0.73
CA ILE A 391 10.01 -13.78 -0.27
C ILE A 391 10.87 -15.02 -0.47
N ASP A 392 11.15 -15.39 -1.72
CA ASP A 392 12.12 -16.42 -2.02
C ASP A 392 13.52 -15.86 -1.76
N LEU A 393 14.15 -16.35 -0.69
CA LEU A 393 15.38 -15.78 -0.16
C LEU A 393 16.58 -16.09 -1.07
N ILE A 394 17.31 -15.07 -1.49
CA ILE A 394 18.55 -15.23 -2.25
C ILE A 394 19.75 -15.38 -1.31
N TYR A 395 20.64 -16.32 -1.63
CA TYR A 395 21.90 -16.56 -0.94
C TYR A 395 23.00 -16.84 -1.97
N GLY A 396 24.16 -16.19 -1.84
CA GLY A 396 25.29 -16.35 -2.75
C GLY A 396 25.54 -15.12 -3.63
N ALA A 397 26.06 -15.35 -4.84
CA ALA A 397 26.49 -14.28 -5.74
C ALA A 397 25.31 -13.42 -6.23
N ILE A 398 25.41 -12.11 -6.02
CA ILE A 398 24.42 -11.14 -6.48
C ILE A 398 24.76 -10.70 -7.91
N PRO A 399 23.81 -10.73 -8.87
CA PRO A 399 24.05 -10.25 -10.23
C PRO A 399 24.37 -8.75 -10.28
N HIS A 400 25.52 -8.39 -10.86
CA HIS A 400 25.92 -7.01 -11.11
C HIS A 400 25.58 -6.62 -12.55
N TYR A 401 24.40 -6.05 -12.78
CA TYR A 401 23.95 -5.67 -14.11
C TYR A 401 24.56 -4.34 -14.56
N THR A 402 25.11 -4.28 -15.78
CA THR A 402 25.62 -3.04 -16.41
C THR A 402 24.53 -2.22 -17.12
N SER A 403 23.28 -2.70 -17.09
CA SER A 403 22.06 -2.00 -17.51
C SER A 403 20.93 -2.34 -16.54
N PRO A 404 19.87 -1.51 -16.41
CA PRO A 404 18.79 -1.81 -15.47
C PRO A 404 18.05 -3.12 -15.81
N PRO A 405 17.89 -4.05 -14.85
CA PRO A 405 17.21 -5.32 -15.10
C PRO A 405 15.75 -5.11 -15.48
N LEU A 406 15.25 -5.94 -16.42
CA LEU A 406 13.88 -5.90 -16.96
C LEU A 406 13.45 -4.55 -17.59
N GLN A 407 14.39 -3.66 -17.94
CA GLN A 407 14.09 -2.41 -18.63
C GLN A 407 13.32 -2.65 -19.94
N ASN A 408 12.23 -1.91 -20.13
CA ASN A 408 11.63 -1.72 -21.45
C ASN A 408 12.42 -0.65 -22.21
N THR A 409 13.31 -1.07 -23.11
CA THR A 409 14.20 -0.19 -23.89
C THR A 409 13.49 0.72 -24.89
N ALA A 410 12.17 0.58 -25.09
CA ALA A 410 11.35 1.54 -25.84
C ALA A 410 11.19 2.89 -25.12
N TYR A 411 11.55 2.97 -23.83
CA TYR A 411 11.48 4.19 -23.02
C TYR A 411 12.86 4.57 -22.48
N ALA A 412 13.17 5.86 -22.56
CA ALA A 412 14.44 6.40 -22.09
C ALA A 412 14.57 6.34 -20.56
N LEU A 413 15.80 6.15 -20.09
CA LEU A 413 16.14 6.25 -18.68
C LEU A 413 16.36 7.71 -18.28
N GLN A 414 16.04 8.04 -17.03
CA GLN A 414 16.31 9.33 -16.42
C GLN A 414 17.07 9.09 -15.10
N ASP A 415 18.37 9.38 -15.10
CA ASP A 415 19.18 9.41 -13.88
C ASP A 415 18.71 10.53 -12.95
N GLN A 416 18.67 10.25 -11.65
CA GLN A 416 18.26 11.17 -10.60
C GLN A 416 19.22 11.06 -9.41
N THR A 417 19.72 12.19 -8.91
CA THR A 417 20.57 12.20 -7.70
C THR A 417 19.77 11.77 -6.48
N ASP A 418 18.54 12.25 -6.33
CA ASP A 418 17.63 11.93 -5.24
C ASP A 418 16.19 11.77 -5.76
N VAL A 419 15.34 11.06 -5.01
CA VAL A 419 13.92 10.91 -5.35
C VAL A 419 13.20 12.27 -5.28
N PRO A 420 12.57 12.75 -6.37
CA PRO A 420 11.90 14.05 -6.38
C PRO A 420 10.78 14.16 -5.34
N ILE A 421 10.61 15.36 -4.75
CA ILE A 421 9.54 15.67 -3.78
C ILE A 421 8.15 15.31 -4.33
N SER A 422 7.94 15.45 -5.64
CA SER A 422 6.69 15.10 -6.32
C SER A 422 6.35 13.60 -6.32
N MET A 423 7.30 12.74 -5.92
CA MET A 423 7.09 11.31 -5.68
C MET A 423 6.89 10.97 -4.20
N LYS A 424 6.92 11.95 -3.30
CA LYS A 424 6.80 11.75 -1.86
C LYS A 424 5.44 12.24 -1.39
N ALA A 425 4.70 11.41 -0.65
CA ALA A 425 3.47 11.87 -0.02
C ALA A 425 3.79 13.01 0.97
N THR A 426 2.88 13.97 1.14
CA THR A 426 3.09 15.13 2.03
C THR A 426 1.94 15.30 3.01
N LEU A 427 2.28 15.72 4.23
CA LEU A 427 1.36 16.12 5.29
C LEU A 427 1.62 17.60 5.63
N ARG A 428 0.60 18.45 5.44
CA ARG A 428 0.61 19.83 5.92
C ARG A 428 -0.20 19.94 7.20
N ILE A 429 0.43 20.49 8.24
CA ILE A 429 -0.17 20.76 9.55
C ILE A 429 -0.33 22.26 9.71
N GLN A 430 -1.57 22.71 9.91
CA GLN A 430 -1.86 24.12 10.23
C GLN A 430 -2.61 24.21 11.55
N TYR A 431 -2.09 24.99 12.50
CA TYR A 431 -2.72 25.21 13.79
C TYR A 431 -2.24 26.51 14.44
N GLN A 432 -3.15 27.47 14.67
CA GLN A 432 -2.87 28.70 15.40
C GLN A 432 -1.54 29.38 14.96
N GLY A 433 -1.36 29.68 13.68
CA GLY A 433 -0.14 30.30 13.15
C GLY A 433 1.02 29.34 12.86
N ILE A 434 1.01 28.10 13.39
CA ILE A 434 1.85 27.02 12.87
C ILE A 434 1.33 26.68 11.47
N ASP A 435 2.23 26.62 10.50
CA ASP A 435 2.00 26.15 9.12
C ASP A 435 3.29 25.48 8.65
N GLN A 436 3.29 24.15 8.68
CA GLN A 436 4.44 23.30 8.37
C GLN A 436 4.03 22.17 7.44
N THR A 437 4.91 21.80 6.50
CA THR A 437 4.68 20.67 5.59
C THR A 437 5.85 19.70 5.66
N TYR A 438 5.54 18.42 5.77
CA TYR A 438 6.51 17.34 5.78
C TYR A 438 6.24 16.37 4.64
N THR A 439 7.30 15.81 4.03
CA THR A 439 7.21 14.58 3.25
C THR A 439 7.08 13.39 4.20
N SER A 440 6.37 12.34 3.80
CA SER A 440 6.04 11.21 4.68
C SER A 440 7.28 10.47 5.18
N ASP A 441 8.30 10.32 4.34
CA ASP A 441 9.61 9.77 4.68
C ASP A 441 10.40 10.59 5.72
N ALA A 442 10.16 11.90 5.80
CA ALA A 442 10.84 12.78 6.76
C ALA A 442 10.20 12.76 8.16
N ILE A 443 9.05 12.09 8.33
CA ILE A 443 8.34 11.96 9.61
C ILE A 443 7.91 10.51 9.92
N TYR A 444 8.25 9.54 9.08
CA TYR A 444 7.89 8.13 9.30
C TYR A 444 8.65 7.57 10.50
N GLY A 445 7.93 6.98 11.46
CA GLY A 445 8.53 6.51 12.73
C GLY A 445 8.91 7.63 13.72
N HIS A 446 8.81 8.91 13.34
CA HIS A 446 9.12 10.05 14.19
C HIS A 446 7.88 10.59 14.93
N ARG A 447 8.09 11.19 16.10
CA ARG A 447 6.99 11.74 16.91
C ARG A 447 6.81 13.23 16.68
N LEU A 448 5.73 13.58 15.97
CA LEU A 448 5.19 14.95 15.94
C LEU A 448 4.32 15.20 17.19
N THR A 449 4.56 16.30 17.91
CA THR A 449 3.77 16.68 19.09
C THR A 449 3.55 18.19 19.12
N ILE A 450 2.31 18.62 19.34
CA ILE A 450 1.99 20.02 19.68
C ILE A 450 1.86 20.12 21.19
N THR A 451 2.74 20.88 21.85
CA THR A 451 2.64 21.23 23.28
C THR A 451 2.30 22.71 23.43
N TYR A 452 2.04 23.15 24.66
CA TYR A 452 1.78 24.56 24.98
C TYR A 452 2.85 25.10 25.93
N ASN A 453 3.35 26.31 25.66
CA ASN A 453 4.28 26.99 26.56
C ASN A 453 3.54 27.77 27.66
N SER A 454 4.30 28.40 28.56
CA SER A 454 3.76 29.22 29.67
C SER A 454 2.96 30.44 29.22
N ALA A 455 3.11 30.90 27.97
CA ALA A 455 2.33 31.97 27.35
C ALA A 455 1.08 31.47 26.61
N ASN A 456 0.70 30.20 26.82
CA ASN A 456 -0.38 29.51 26.10
C ASN A 456 -0.20 29.49 24.56
N GLN A 457 1.03 29.60 24.07
CA GLN A 457 1.33 29.44 22.64
C GLN A 457 1.59 27.96 22.31
N PRO A 458 1.01 27.42 21.23
CA PRO A 458 1.31 26.07 20.79
C PRO A 458 2.71 26.00 20.15
N ILE A 459 3.47 24.96 20.45
CA ILE A 459 4.79 24.67 19.88
C ILE A 459 4.69 23.31 19.19
N LEU A 460 4.93 23.28 17.87
CA LEU A 460 5.17 22.03 17.18
C LEU A 460 6.58 21.53 17.52
N THR A 461 6.68 20.26 17.86
CA THR A 461 7.94 19.55 18.09
C THR A 461 8.01 18.29 17.24
N LEU A 462 9.21 17.96 16.78
CA LEU A 462 9.56 16.70 16.14
C LEU A 462 10.61 16.01 17.02
N ASP A 463 10.31 14.80 17.49
CA ASP A 463 11.10 14.04 18.48
C ASP A 463 11.47 14.80 19.77
N GLY A 464 10.67 15.82 20.09
CA GLY A 464 10.84 16.72 21.24
C GLY A 464 11.65 17.99 20.95
N ALA A 465 12.24 18.14 19.77
CA ALA A 465 12.88 19.39 19.33
C ALA A 465 11.83 20.33 18.71
N ALA A 466 11.83 21.60 19.08
CA ALA A 466 10.88 22.59 18.55
C ALA A 466 11.14 22.89 17.06
N VAL A 467 10.06 22.97 16.27
CA VAL A 467 10.13 23.27 14.84
C VAL A 467 9.49 24.61 14.51
N GLY A 468 10.33 25.55 14.07
CA GLY A 468 9.92 26.90 13.75
C GLY A 468 9.54 27.71 14.99
N SER A 469 8.84 28.82 14.78
CA SER A 469 8.36 29.68 15.87
C SER A 469 7.13 29.08 16.57
N PRO A 470 6.93 29.35 17.87
CA PRO A 470 5.65 29.13 18.53
C PRO A 470 4.50 29.79 17.77
N GLY A 471 3.34 29.16 17.78
CA GLY A 471 2.11 29.71 17.23
C GLY A 471 1.50 30.83 18.07
N THR A 472 0.38 31.35 17.60
CA THR A 472 -0.46 32.32 18.29
C THR A 472 -1.17 31.64 19.47
N ALA A 473 -1.20 32.28 20.64
CA ALA A 473 -2.00 31.78 21.76
C ALA A 473 -3.50 31.90 21.44
N PRO A 474 -4.30 30.81 21.54
CA PRO A 474 -5.74 30.91 21.37
C PRO A 474 -6.38 31.62 22.58
N PRO A 475 -7.48 32.37 22.39
CA PRO A 475 -8.23 32.97 23.49
C PRO A 475 -8.74 31.92 24.48
N SER A 476 -8.85 32.29 25.76
CA SER A 476 -9.43 31.40 26.78
C SER A 476 -10.87 31.00 26.40
N GLY A 477 -11.19 29.71 26.53
CA GLY A 477 -12.49 29.15 26.13
C GLY A 477 -12.71 28.98 24.61
N ALA A 478 -11.74 29.34 23.76
CA ALA A 478 -11.89 29.17 22.31
C ALA A 478 -11.80 27.71 21.87
N SER A 479 -12.79 27.23 21.11
CA SER A 479 -12.66 26.00 20.34
C SER A 479 -11.83 26.26 19.09
N THR A 480 -10.79 25.46 18.86
CA THR A 480 -9.86 25.63 17.73
C THR A 480 -9.64 24.31 17.01
N ALA A 481 -9.49 24.37 15.69
CA ALA A 481 -9.29 23.19 14.85
C ALA A 481 -7.84 23.10 14.38
N ILE A 482 -7.23 21.93 14.53
CA ILE A 482 -6.02 21.55 13.79
C ILE A 482 -6.46 21.15 12.38
N LEU A 483 -5.84 21.72 11.36
CA LEU A 483 -6.02 21.29 9.97
C LEU A 483 -4.85 20.39 9.58
N MET A 484 -5.17 19.20 9.07
CA MET A 484 -4.22 18.29 8.44
C MET A 484 -4.67 18.09 6.99
N CYS A 485 -3.82 18.44 6.03
CA CYS A 485 -4.05 18.13 4.61
C CYS A 485 -3.00 17.12 4.13
N SER A 486 -3.44 16.11 3.38
CA SER A 486 -2.56 15.27 2.57
C SER A 486 -2.42 15.85 1.16
N GLY A 487 -1.20 15.86 0.64
CA GLY A 487 -0.88 16.40 -0.68
C GLY A 487 -0.78 17.93 -0.74
N MET A 488 -0.18 18.43 -1.82
CA MET A 488 0.22 19.85 -1.94
C MET A 488 -0.92 20.77 -2.41
N CYS A 489 -2.07 20.22 -2.79
CA CYS A 489 -3.29 20.96 -3.13
C CYS A 489 -4.14 21.32 -1.91
N CYS A 490 -3.59 22.06 -0.93
CA CYS A 490 -4.40 22.71 0.11
C CYS A 490 -4.42 24.24 -0.06
N SER A 491 -5.24 24.71 -1.02
CA SER A 491 -5.64 26.11 -1.15
C SER A 491 -6.80 26.43 -0.17
N LYS A 492 -7.02 27.72 0.09
CA LYS A 492 -7.84 28.24 1.19
C LYS A 492 -9.24 27.61 1.24
N ARG A 493 -9.65 27.18 2.45
CA ARG A 493 -11.00 26.70 2.78
C ARG A 493 -12.05 27.79 2.50
N THR A 494 -12.70 27.75 1.33
CA THR A 494 -13.91 28.54 1.06
C THR A 494 -15.01 28.09 2.02
N ARG A 495 -15.36 28.93 3.00
CA ARG A 495 -16.48 28.68 3.90
C ARG A 495 -17.79 28.84 3.12
N TYR A 496 -18.41 27.73 2.71
CA TYR A 496 -19.84 27.72 2.42
C TYR A 496 -20.59 27.93 3.74
N SER A 497 -21.01 29.17 3.96
CA SER A 497 -22.00 29.51 4.98
C SER A 497 -23.38 29.19 4.40
N THR A 498 -23.98 28.08 4.81
CA THR A 498 -25.38 27.78 4.46
C THR A 498 -26.29 28.74 5.22
N SER A 499 -26.65 29.87 4.61
CA SER A 499 -27.73 30.72 5.09
C SER A 499 -29.03 29.93 5.05
N ARG A 500 -29.66 29.72 6.20
CA ARG A 500 -31.03 29.19 6.26
C ARG A 500 -31.96 30.24 5.66
N ASN A 501 -32.43 30.03 4.44
CA ASN A 501 -33.59 30.75 3.94
C ASN A 501 -34.82 30.26 4.70
N SER A 502 -35.30 31.10 5.61
CA SER A 502 -36.65 30.99 6.17
C SER A 502 -37.65 31.32 5.06
N LEU A 503 -38.34 30.30 4.55
CA LEU A 503 -39.53 30.50 3.72
C LEU A 503 -40.69 30.90 4.62
N THR A 504 -40.87 32.20 4.81
CA THR A 504 -42.14 32.78 5.25
C THR A 504 -43.11 32.75 4.07
N THR A 505 -44.02 31.79 4.07
CA THR A 505 -45.23 31.85 3.25
C THR A 505 -46.23 32.77 3.94
N ASP A 506 -46.57 33.87 3.28
CA ASP A 506 -47.72 34.69 3.66
C ASP A 506 -48.32 35.30 2.39
N LYS A 507 -49.65 35.41 2.36
CA LYS A 507 -50.48 36.10 1.34
C LYS A 507 -50.63 35.45 -0.05
N ASP A 508 -51.81 35.38 -0.67
CA ASP A 508 -53.18 35.78 -0.26
C ASP A 508 -54.22 34.72 -0.70
N GLY A 509 -55.33 34.63 0.03
CA GLY A 509 -56.44 33.68 -0.19
C GLY A 509 -57.35 33.56 1.02
#